data_AF-A0A150SEK6-F1
#
_entry.id   AF-A0A150SEK6-F1
#
_cell.length_a   1.000
_cell.length_b   1.000
_cell.length_c   1.000
_cell.angle_alpha   90.00
_cell.angle_beta   90.00
_cell.angle_gamma   90.00
#
_symmetry.space_group_name_H-M   'P 1'
#
loop_
_entity.id
_entity.type
_entity.pdbx_description
1 polymer ?
#
loop_
_entity_poly.entity_id
_entity_poly.type
_entity_poly.pdbx_seq_one_letter_code
_entity_poly.pdbx_strand_id
1 'polypeptide(L)'
;MSTMARARPAGARAAAALLTLLDEHTPEDFEAARRTLGARNDLVQVLTLLAAIKRHDDAESGSEERASEAAAPPAPKLSVEFLRNVVAAELRALRISEEVVADLRRLWNTNPLPRRKGEPVARTVERLLEDFDEQVDAPSERVKMLVTMLRRTAEHLGPERQAFVEAMLRKFAETALAENTLVYPTLASLGELRTRWAPSALRYEHEETREHLAERLVNDAVRLVPASHLDEVTLFLLQQGLRSPTDRLRARVKKSHVS
;
A
#
# COMPACT_ATOMS: atom_id res chain seq x y z
N MET A 1 -27.48 -28.78 -13.58
CA MET A 1 -26.75 -27.50 -13.71
C MET A 1 -27.42 -26.45 -12.82
N SER A 2 -26.64 -25.55 -12.22
CA SER A 2 -27.05 -24.36 -11.44
C SER A 2 -27.07 -24.46 -9.89
N THR A 3 -25.88 -24.67 -9.29
CA THR A 3 -25.59 -24.37 -7.87
C THR A 3 -24.51 -23.29 -7.70
N MET A 4 -23.71 -22.99 -8.74
CA MET A 4 -22.59 -22.05 -8.64
C MET A 4 -22.98 -20.55 -8.64
N ALA A 5 -24.15 -20.18 -9.16
CA ALA A 5 -24.55 -18.77 -9.26
C ALA A 5 -25.00 -18.13 -7.92
N ARG A 6 -25.39 -18.93 -6.92
CA ARG A 6 -25.82 -18.43 -5.59
C ARG A 6 -24.69 -18.27 -4.57
N ALA A 7 -23.51 -18.82 -4.81
CA ALA A 7 -22.42 -18.87 -3.82
C ALA A 7 -21.62 -17.55 -3.69
N ARG A 8 -21.55 -16.73 -4.76
CA ARG A 8 -20.75 -15.49 -4.79
C ARG A 8 -21.19 -14.41 -3.77
N PRO A 9 -22.48 -14.08 -3.61
CA PRO A 9 -22.92 -13.11 -2.60
C PRO A 9 -22.94 -13.71 -1.17
N ALA A 10 -22.85 -15.03 -1.03
CA ALA A 10 -22.75 -15.69 0.27
C ALA A 10 -21.30 -15.60 0.82
N GLY A 11 -20.29 -15.75 -0.04
CA GLY A 11 -18.88 -15.63 0.35
C GLY A 11 -18.48 -14.22 0.82
N ALA A 12 -18.98 -13.17 0.16
CA ALA A 12 -18.73 -11.79 0.58
C ALA A 12 -19.39 -11.44 1.92
N ARG A 13 -20.61 -11.94 2.16
CA ARG A 13 -21.30 -11.80 3.45
C ARG A 13 -20.62 -12.59 4.56
N ALA A 14 -20.13 -13.80 4.24
CA ALA A 14 -19.34 -14.59 5.18
C ALA A 14 -18.02 -13.90 5.55
N ALA A 15 -17.33 -13.28 4.58
CA ALA A 15 -16.11 -12.51 4.86
C ALA A 15 -16.39 -11.26 5.71
N ALA A 16 -17.47 -10.53 5.44
CA ALA A 16 -17.88 -9.39 6.26
C ALA A 16 -18.22 -9.83 7.69
N ALA A 17 -18.96 -10.93 7.86
CA ALA A 17 -19.27 -11.49 9.17
C ALA A 17 -18.01 -11.94 9.94
N LEU A 18 -17.00 -12.49 9.25
CA LEU A 18 -15.73 -12.86 9.88
C LEU A 18 -14.91 -11.64 10.32
N LEU A 19 -15.01 -10.51 9.60
CA LEU A 19 -14.39 -9.25 10.01
C LEU A 19 -15.12 -8.65 11.23
N THR A 20 -16.46 -8.70 11.25
CA THR A 20 -17.23 -8.28 12.44
C THR A 20 -16.86 -9.11 13.66
N LEU A 21 -16.65 -10.41 13.50
CA LEU A 21 -16.18 -11.26 14.60
C LEU A 21 -14.79 -10.86 15.12
N LEU A 22 -13.88 -10.40 14.26
CA LEU A 22 -12.56 -9.90 14.69
C LEU A 22 -12.67 -8.61 15.51
N ASP A 23 -13.65 -7.78 15.23
CA ASP A 23 -13.88 -6.53 15.96
C ASP A 23 -14.50 -6.79 17.34
N GLU A 24 -15.36 -7.81 17.45
CA GLU A 24 -16.16 -8.10 18.65
C GLU A 24 -15.51 -9.08 19.63
N HIS A 25 -14.46 -9.82 19.23
CA HIS A 25 -13.90 -10.92 20.04
C HIS A 25 -12.37 -10.89 20.18
N THR A 26 -11.91 -11.42 21.31
CA THR A 26 -10.48 -11.48 21.67
C THR A 26 -9.79 -12.72 21.08
N PRO A 27 -8.46 -12.74 20.98
CA PRO A 27 -7.72 -13.94 20.58
C PRO A 27 -7.98 -15.17 21.48
N GLU A 28 -8.33 -14.93 22.74
CA GLU A 28 -8.59 -15.97 23.74
C GLU A 28 -9.97 -16.60 23.52
N ASP A 29 -10.96 -15.82 23.07
CA ASP A 29 -12.29 -16.31 22.73
C ASP A 29 -12.25 -17.28 21.55
N PHE A 30 -11.44 -16.98 20.53
CA PHE A 30 -11.24 -17.86 19.37
C PHE A 30 -10.51 -19.16 19.73
N GLU A 31 -9.56 -19.10 20.67
CA GLU A 31 -8.88 -20.28 21.21
C GLU A 31 -9.79 -21.16 22.05
N ALA A 32 -10.67 -20.55 22.86
CA ALA A 32 -11.68 -21.26 23.61
C ALA A 32 -12.68 -21.96 22.68
N ALA A 33 -13.15 -21.27 21.63
CA ALA A 33 -14.01 -21.85 20.59
C ALA A 33 -13.33 -23.03 19.86
N ARG A 34 -12.02 -22.92 19.57
CA ARG A 34 -11.23 -23.99 18.97
C ARG A 34 -11.19 -25.26 19.83
N ARG A 35 -11.01 -25.13 21.14
CA ARG A 35 -10.97 -26.28 22.07
C ARG A 35 -12.31 -27.03 22.11
N THR A 36 -13.42 -26.32 21.94
CA THR A 36 -14.77 -26.89 21.92
C THR A 36 -15.10 -27.61 20.60
N LEU A 37 -14.51 -27.18 19.48
CA LEU A 37 -14.82 -27.69 18.13
C LEU A 37 -13.93 -28.87 17.67
N GLY A 38 -12.90 -29.23 18.44
CA GLY A 38 -12.01 -30.36 18.16
C GLY A 38 -10.98 -30.09 17.03
N ALA A 39 -10.04 -31.01 16.79
CA ALA A 39 -8.84 -30.72 15.99
C ALA A 39 -8.97 -30.85 14.45
N ARG A 40 -10.12 -31.30 13.92
CA ARG A 40 -10.27 -31.68 12.48
C ARG A 40 -11.45 -31.01 11.77
N ASN A 41 -11.72 -29.75 12.09
CA ASN A 41 -12.78 -28.99 11.42
C ASN A 41 -12.19 -27.78 10.68
N ASP A 42 -12.63 -27.51 9.45
CA ASP A 42 -12.21 -26.35 8.66
C ASP A 42 -12.49 -25.03 9.40
N LEU A 43 -13.53 -25.00 10.24
CA LEU A 43 -13.85 -23.88 11.11
C LEU A 43 -12.72 -23.59 12.13
N VAL A 44 -11.99 -24.60 12.58
CA VAL A 44 -10.87 -24.45 13.53
C VAL A 44 -9.66 -23.79 12.86
N GLN A 45 -9.44 -24.04 11.56
CA GLN A 45 -8.39 -23.35 10.80
C GLN A 45 -8.73 -21.87 10.61
N VAL A 46 -10.01 -21.55 10.35
CA VAL A 46 -10.49 -20.18 10.27
C VAL A 46 -10.32 -19.46 11.62
N LEU A 47 -10.74 -20.08 12.73
CA LEU A 47 -10.57 -19.50 14.07
C LEU A 47 -9.10 -19.30 14.45
N THR A 48 -8.21 -20.20 14.02
CA THR A 48 -6.76 -20.08 14.26
C THR A 48 -6.17 -18.90 13.49
N LEU A 49 -6.61 -18.67 12.24
CA LEU A 49 -6.21 -17.51 11.44
C LEU A 49 -6.72 -16.20 12.04
N LEU A 50 -7.97 -16.16 12.50
CA LEU A 50 -8.54 -14.97 13.15
C LEU A 50 -7.81 -14.63 14.45
N ALA A 51 -7.50 -15.62 15.28
CA ALA A 51 -6.71 -15.42 16.51
C ALA A 51 -5.29 -14.91 16.21
N ALA A 52 -4.66 -15.37 15.13
CA ALA A 52 -3.34 -14.90 14.72
C ALA A 52 -3.36 -13.44 14.23
N ILE A 53 -4.40 -13.05 13.47
CA ILE A 53 -4.61 -11.68 13.02
C ILE A 53 -4.83 -10.76 14.24
N LYS A 54 -5.72 -11.16 15.16
CA LYS A 54 -6.04 -10.33 16.33
C LYS A 54 -4.85 -10.18 17.30
N ARG A 55 -4.04 -11.22 17.50
CA ARG A 55 -2.80 -11.10 18.29
C ARG A 55 -1.77 -10.18 17.65
N HIS A 56 -1.75 -10.10 16.32
CA HIS A 56 -0.89 -9.17 15.62
C HIS A 56 -1.37 -7.72 15.85
N ASP A 57 -2.68 -7.49 15.74
CA ASP A 57 -3.30 -6.18 16.01
C ASP A 57 -3.10 -5.76 17.49
N ASP A 58 -3.35 -6.68 18.44
CA ASP A 58 -3.17 -6.43 19.88
C ASP A 58 -1.69 -6.26 20.25
N ALA A 59 -0.77 -6.91 19.55
CA ALA A 59 0.67 -6.72 19.73
C ALA A 59 1.14 -5.37 19.15
N GLU A 60 0.54 -4.89 18.06
CA GLU A 60 0.80 -3.56 17.52
C GLU A 60 0.20 -2.47 18.44
N SER A 61 -1.03 -2.62 18.93
CA SER A 61 -1.67 -1.67 19.88
C SER A 61 -1.05 -1.70 21.28
N GLY A 62 -0.70 -2.87 21.82
CA GLY A 62 -0.05 -3.01 23.12
C GLY A 62 1.43 -2.60 23.13
N SER A 63 2.04 -2.51 21.94
CA SER A 63 3.41 -1.98 21.78
C SER A 63 3.47 -0.45 21.80
N GLU A 64 2.40 0.25 21.45
CA GLU A 64 2.34 1.72 21.51
C GLU A 64 2.24 2.25 22.95
N GLU A 65 1.51 1.55 23.84
CA GLU A 65 1.26 2.00 25.21
C GLU A 65 2.41 1.68 26.19
N ARG A 66 3.23 0.65 25.91
CA ARG A 66 4.41 0.28 26.72
C ARG A 66 5.74 0.81 26.18
N ALA A 67 5.80 1.26 24.93
CA ALA A 67 7.04 1.79 24.31
C ALA A 67 7.28 3.29 24.56
N SER A 68 6.54 3.93 25.47
CA SER A 68 6.74 5.35 25.80
C SER A 68 7.95 5.63 26.72
N GLU A 69 8.72 4.64 27.19
CA GLU A 69 9.81 4.93 28.16
C GLU A 69 11.23 4.42 27.86
N ALA A 70 11.49 3.45 26.97
CA ALA A 70 12.89 3.01 26.76
C ALA A 70 13.14 2.19 25.49
N ALA A 71 13.03 2.77 24.29
CA ALA A 71 13.74 2.26 23.10
C ALA A 71 13.73 3.32 22.00
N ALA A 72 14.83 3.45 21.25
CA ALA A 72 14.85 4.22 20.02
C ALA A 72 13.69 3.77 19.10
N PRO A 73 13.02 4.70 18.39
CA PRO A 73 11.85 4.37 17.60
C PRO A 73 12.21 3.28 16.58
N PRO A 74 11.38 2.22 16.42
CA PRO A 74 11.52 1.34 15.27
C PRO A 74 11.45 2.22 14.01
N ALA A 75 12.35 1.96 13.06
CA ALA A 75 12.38 2.73 11.82
C ALA A 75 10.96 2.80 11.22
N PRO A 76 10.50 3.98 10.77
CA PRO A 76 9.14 4.13 10.27
C PRO A 76 8.95 3.19 9.09
N LYS A 77 8.06 2.19 9.24
CA LYS A 77 7.62 1.33 8.14
C LYS A 77 7.12 2.23 7.00
N LEU A 78 7.48 1.92 5.77
CA LEU A 78 7.09 2.75 4.63
C LEU A 78 5.57 2.65 4.45
N SER A 79 4.89 3.79 4.60
CA SER A 79 3.43 3.89 4.57
C SER A 79 2.95 4.93 3.54
N VAL A 80 1.64 4.95 3.26
CA VAL A 80 1.03 5.99 2.43
C VAL A 80 1.20 7.38 3.06
N GLU A 81 1.15 7.47 4.39
CA GLU A 81 1.38 8.70 5.14
C GLU A 81 2.84 9.16 5.06
N PHE A 82 3.79 8.23 5.14
CA PHE A 82 5.19 8.53 4.90
C PHE A 82 5.40 9.11 3.49
N LEU A 83 4.82 8.48 2.47
CA LEU A 83 4.88 8.99 1.10
C LEU A 83 4.24 10.38 0.98
N ARG A 84 3.09 10.61 1.62
CA ARG A 84 2.43 11.91 1.69
C ARG A 84 3.34 12.97 2.30
N ASN A 85 4.01 12.64 3.40
CA ASN A 85 4.93 13.55 4.09
C ASN A 85 6.15 13.87 3.24
N VAL A 86 6.70 12.89 2.50
CA VAL A 86 7.77 13.13 1.53
C VAL A 86 7.29 14.05 0.42
N VAL A 87 6.12 13.82 -0.17
CA VAL A 87 5.55 14.70 -1.20
C VAL A 87 5.33 16.11 -0.65
N ALA A 88 4.78 16.25 0.54
CA ALA A 88 4.58 17.54 1.18
C ALA A 88 5.92 18.25 1.46
N ALA A 89 6.94 17.53 1.93
CA ALA A 89 8.26 18.06 2.18
C ALA A 89 8.94 18.52 0.88
N GLU A 90 8.89 17.72 -0.17
CA GLU A 90 9.42 18.06 -1.49
C GLU A 90 8.69 19.30 -2.04
N LEU A 91 7.37 19.31 -2.05
CA LEU A 91 6.60 20.48 -2.47
C LEU A 91 6.98 21.73 -1.63
N ARG A 92 7.11 21.63 -0.30
CA ARG A 92 7.51 22.78 0.54
C ARG A 92 8.95 23.24 0.32
N ALA A 93 9.88 22.30 0.12
CA ALA A 93 11.29 22.57 -0.10
C ALA A 93 11.52 23.29 -1.43
N LEU A 94 10.60 23.09 -2.36
CA LEU A 94 10.59 23.76 -3.63
C LEU A 94 10.01 25.16 -3.49
N ARG A 95 10.69 26.14 -4.06
CA ARG A 95 10.11 27.47 -4.34
C ARG A 95 9.10 27.33 -5.48
N ILE A 96 8.04 26.54 -5.26
CA ILE A 96 7.12 26.12 -6.30
C ILE A 96 6.58 27.35 -7.02
N SER A 97 6.81 27.43 -8.33
CA SER A 97 6.27 28.51 -9.14
C SER A 97 4.74 28.39 -9.21
N GLU A 98 4.07 29.50 -9.50
CA GLU A 98 2.61 29.48 -9.68
C GLU A 98 2.17 28.54 -10.81
N GLU A 99 3.05 28.31 -11.79
CA GLU A 99 2.83 27.38 -12.90
C GLU A 99 2.70 25.94 -12.43
N VAL A 100 3.60 25.47 -11.56
CA VAL A 100 3.54 24.10 -11.00
C VAL A 100 2.28 23.93 -10.17
N VAL A 101 1.89 24.94 -9.38
CA VAL A 101 0.63 24.88 -8.63
C VAL A 101 -0.58 24.84 -9.57
N ALA A 102 -0.55 25.59 -10.67
CA ALA A 102 -1.61 25.57 -11.67
C ALA A 102 -1.70 24.20 -12.39
N ASP A 103 -0.56 23.58 -12.72
CA ASP A 103 -0.53 22.27 -13.36
C ASP A 103 -0.95 21.15 -12.40
N LEU A 104 -0.53 21.21 -11.13
CA LEU A 104 -1.06 20.33 -10.09
C LEU A 104 -2.58 20.48 -9.93
N ARG A 105 -3.12 21.70 -10.01
CA ARG A 105 -4.59 21.92 -10.01
C ARG A 105 -5.27 21.34 -11.24
N ARG A 106 -4.68 21.50 -12.43
CA ARG A 106 -5.22 20.96 -13.70
C ARG A 106 -5.30 19.44 -13.69
N LEU A 107 -4.33 18.77 -13.08
CA LEU A 107 -4.36 17.32 -12.92
C LEU A 107 -5.60 16.82 -12.17
N TRP A 108 -6.20 17.67 -11.32
CA TRP A 108 -7.28 17.26 -10.43
C TRP A 108 -8.69 17.61 -10.88
N ASN A 109 -8.89 18.58 -11.77
CA ASN A 109 -10.20 18.96 -12.32
C ASN A 109 -11.33 19.19 -11.27
N THR A 110 -10.99 19.35 -9.99
CA THR A 110 -11.91 19.71 -8.92
C THR A 110 -11.96 21.22 -8.81
N ASN A 111 -13.18 21.74 -8.64
CA ASN A 111 -13.50 23.16 -8.59
C ASN A 111 -12.56 23.83 -7.56
N PRO A 112 -11.52 24.55 -8.00
CA PRO A 112 -10.40 24.87 -7.13
C PRO A 112 -10.85 25.89 -6.10
N LEU A 113 -10.55 25.63 -4.83
CA LEU A 113 -10.65 26.66 -3.80
C LEU A 113 -9.81 27.86 -4.26
N PRO A 114 -10.41 29.06 -4.46
CA PRO A 114 -9.67 30.21 -4.96
C PRO A 114 -8.54 30.52 -3.98
N ARG A 115 -7.31 30.63 -4.51
CA ARG A 115 -6.15 31.04 -3.70
C ARG A 115 -6.50 32.38 -3.05
N ARG A 116 -6.49 32.44 -1.72
CA ARG A 116 -6.69 33.72 -1.03
C ARG A 116 -5.48 34.59 -1.35
N LYS A 117 -5.72 35.82 -1.81
CA LYS A 117 -4.64 36.74 -2.19
C LYS A 117 -3.68 36.91 -1.01
N GLY A 118 -2.39 36.62 -1.19
CA GLY A 118 -1.37 36.65 -0.12
C GLY A 118 -1.16 35.33 0.64
N GLU A 119 -1.81 34.22 0.25
CA GLU A 119 -1.61 32.91 0.88
C GLU A 119 -0.23 32.31 0.58
N PRO A 120 0.53 31.89 1.62
CA PRO A 120 1.80 31.19 1.45
C PRO A 120 1.64 29.91 0.62
N VAL A 121 2.64 29.59 -0.22
CA VAL A 121 2.65 28.37 -1.04
C VAL A 121 2.50 27.11 -0.19
N ALA A 122 3.16 27.06 0.97
CA ALA A 122 3.06 25.95 1.91
C ALA A 122 1.60 25.64 2.34
N ARG A 123 0.80 26.68 2.65
CA ARG A 123 -0.63 26.50 2.97
C ARG A 123 -1.45 26.06 1.77
N THR A 124 -1.08 26.51 0.57
CA THR A 124 -1.74 26.07 -0.66
C THR A 124 -1.48 24.59 -0.93
N VAL A 125 -0.25 24.12 -0.68
CA VAL A 125 0.14 22.71 -0.81
C VAL A 125 -0.59 21.85 0.23
N GLU A 126 -0.63 22.28 1.49
CA GLU A 126 -1.34 21.55 2.55
C GLU A 126 -2.81 21.39 2.22
N ARG A 127 -3.48 22.47 1.81
CA ARG A 127 -4.89 22.39 1.39
C ARG A 127 -5.09 21.46 0.19
N LEU A 128 -4.19 21.48 -0.79
CA LEU A 128 -4.25 20.56 -1.94
C LEU A 128 -4.12 19.09 -1.51
N LEU A 129 -3.27 18.80 -0.52
CA LEU A 129 -3.10 17.44 0.01
C LEU A 129 -4.29 17.02 0.88
N GLU A 130 -4.84 17.94 1.68
CA GLU A 130 -6.06 17.71 2.47
C GLU A 130 -7.28 17.44 1.57
N ASP A 131 -7.53 18.30 0.57
CA ASP A 131 -8.59 18.11 -0.42
C ASP A 131 -8.45 16.75 -1.14
N PHE A 132 -7.21 16.30 -1.38
CA PHE A 132 -6.92 15.00 -1.97
C PHE A 132 -7.21 13.84 -1.02
N ASP A 133 -6.80 13.95 0.24
CA ASP A 133 -7.06 12.91 1.25
C ASP A 133 -8.56 12.69 1.44
N GLU A 134 -9.36 13.77 1.36
CA GLU A 134 -10.82 13.75 1.43
C GLU A 134 -11.49 13.15 0.18
N GLN A 135 -10.91 13.32 -1.01
CA GLN A 135 -11.52 12.87 -2.28
C GLN A 135 -11.16 11.43 -2.66
N VAL A 136 -10.04 10.91 -2.16
CA VAL A 136 -9.50 9.61 -2.60
C VAL A 136 -9.49 8.65 -1.43
N ASP A 137 -10.51 7.79 -1.34
CA ASP A 137 -10.62 6.81 -0.25
C ASP A 137 -9.73 5.58 -0.42
N ALA A 138 -9.31 5.27 -1.65
CA ALA A 138 -8.57 4.05 -1.95
C ALA A 138 -7.05 4.26 -1.78
N PRO A 139 -6.35 3.53 -0.89
CA PRO A 139 -4.91 3.65 -0.69
C PRO A 139 -4.09 3.52 -1.98
N SER A 140 -4.46 2.61 -2.90
CA SER A 140 -3.77 2.46 -4.18
C SER A 140 -3.88 3.71 -5.07
N GLU A 141 -5.05 4.34 -5.09
CA GLU A 141 -5.26 5.59 -5.82
C GLU A 141 -4.53 6.74 -5.12
N ARG A 142 -4.47 6.72 -3.78
CA ARG A 142 -3.68 7.70 -3.03
C ARG A 142 -2.20 7.64 -3.41
N VAL A 143 -1.61 6.45 -3.42
CA VAL A 143 -0.21 6.24 -3.84
C VAL A 143 0.02 6.72 -5.27
N LYS A 144 -0.86 6.34 -6.21
CA LYS A 144 -0.78 6.80 -7.60
C LYS A 144 -0.72 8.31 -7.70
N MET A 145 -1.59 8.95 -6.95
CA MET A 145 -1.75 10.38 -7.01
C MET A 145 -0.54 11.11 -6.42
N LEU A 146 -0.08 10.70 -5.24
CA LEU A 146 1.13 11.24 -4.60
C LEU A 146 2.37 11.09 -5.50
N VAL A 147 2.55 9.91 -6.10
CA VAL A 147 3.64 9.67 -7.07
C VAL A 147 3.51 10.58 -8.29
N THR A 148 2.29 10.77 -8.81
CA THR A 148 2.05 11.63 -9.98
C THR A 148 2.38 13.09 -9.66
N MET A 149 2.01 13.60 -8.49
CA MET A 149 2.40 14.95 -8.06
C MET A 149 3.91 15.11 -8.02
N LEU A 150 4.59 14.13 -7.41
CA LEU A 150 6.02 14.20 -7.23
C LEU A 150 6.75 14.20 -8.57
N ARG A 151 6.34 13.33 -9.50
CA ARG A 151 6.88 13.28 -10.87
C ARG A 151 6.66 14.58 -11.62
N ARG A 152 5.43 15.09 -11.62
CA ARG A 152 5.09 16.35 -12.29
C ARG A 152 5.87 17.52 -11.74
N THR A 153 6.02 17.57 -10.42
CA THR A 153 6.82 18.58 -9.76
C THR A 153 8.30 18.45 -10.16
N ALA A 154 8.84 17.23 -10.19
CA ALA A 154 10.20 16.98 -10.65
C ALA A 154 10.39 17.35 -12.12
N GLU A 155 9.37 17.16 -12.97
CA GLU A 155 9.41 17.51 -14.39
C GLU A 155 9.73 18.99 -14.60
N HIS A 156 9.05 19.88 -13.86
CA HIS A 156 9.27 21.32 -13.91
C HIS A 156 10.65 21.77 -13.40
N LEU A 157 11.32 20.94 -12.59
CA LEU A 157 12.63 21.24 -12.01
C LEU A 157 13.79 20.74 -12.86
N GLY A 158 13.49 20.01 -13.94
CA GLY A 158 14.46 19.53 -14.89
C GLY A 158 14.93 18.09 -14.66
N PRO A 159 15.76 17.58 -15.59
CA PRO A 159 16.06 16.15 -15.71
C PRO A 159 16.80 15.56 -14.51
N GLU A 160 17.66 16.35 -13.83
CA GLU A 160 18.38 15.88 -12.64
C GLU A 160 17.41 15.54 -11.50
N ARG A 161 16.39 16.39 -11.29
CA ARG A 161 15.39 16.17 -10.25
C ARG A 161 14.48 15.00 -10.61
N GLN A 162 14.11 14.85 -11.88
CA GLN A 162 13.36 13.69 -12.36
C GLN A 162 14.10 12.38 -12.06
N ALA A 163 15.40 12.31 -12.41
CA ALA A 163 16.21 11.14 -12.14
C ALA A 163 16.33 10.84 -10.63
N PHE A 164 16.51 11.87 -9.81
CA PHE A 164 16.52 11.73 -8.34
C PHE A 164 15.20 11.17 -7.81
N VAL A 165 14.07 11.74 -8.24
CA VAL A 165 12.73 11.29 -7.81
C VAL A 165 12.48 9.85 -8.24
N GLU A 166 12.83 9.46 -9.46
CA GLU A 166 12.66 8.07 -9.91
C GLU A 166 13.53 7.09 -9.10
N ALA A 167 14.78 7.45 -8.82
CA ALA A 167 15.65 6.62 -7.98
C ALA A 167 15.08 6.45 -6.56
N MET A 168 14.58 7.53 -5.97
CA MET A 168 13.94 7.52 -4.66
C MET A 168 12.67 6.66 -4.65
N LEU A 169 11.79 6.82 -5.64
CA LEU A 169 10.54 6.05 -5.76
C LEU A 169 10.80 4.55 -5.94
N ARG A 170 11.84 4.18 -6.71
CA ARG A 170 12.27 2.77 -6.81
C ARG A 170 12.73 2.25 -5.47
N LYS A 171 13.54 3.00 -4.73
CA LYS A 171 13.98 2.58 -3.41
C LYS A 171 12.82 2.41 -2.44
N PHE A 172 11.83 3.29 -2.49
CA PHE A 172 10.60 3.14 -1.72
C PHE A 172 9.81 1.90 -2.10
N ALA A 173 9.76 1.55 -3.39
CA ALA A 173 9.09 0.32 -3.83
C ALA A 173 9.80 -0.93 -3.29
N GLU A 174 11.15 -0.96 -3.30
CA GLU A 174 11.94 -2.05 -2.71
C GLU A 174 11.62 -2.22 -1.22
N THR A 175 11.74 -1.13 -0.45
CA THR A 175 11.51 -1.14 1.00
C THR A 175 10.07 -1.53 1.33
N ALA A 176 9.09 -0.92 0.66
CA ALA A 176 7.68 -1.22 0.91
C ALA A 176 7.32 -2.69 0.60
N LEU A 177 7.89 -3.27 -0.46
CA LEU A 177 7.69 -4.68 -0.78
C LEU A 177 8.34 -5.62 0.24
N ALA A 178 9.55 -5.29 0.68
CA ALA A 178 10.26 -6.06 1.69
C ALA A 178 9.49 -6.06 3.02
N GLU A 179 8.99 -4.90 3.45
CA GLU A 179 8.29 -4.72 4.72
C GLU A 179 6.84 -5.23 4.72
N ASN A 180 6.17 -5.33 3.56
CA ASN A 180 4.77 -5.76 3.50
C ASN A 180 4.61 -7.28 3.62
N THR A 181 4.79 -7.77 4.84
CA THR A 181 4.58 -9.17 5.23
C THR A 181 3.09 -9.55 5.31
N LEU A 182 2.19 -8.57 5.42
CA LEU A 182 0.75 -8.81 5.46
C LEU A 182 0.19 -9.24 4.09
N VAL A 183 0.60 -8.55 3.02
CA VAL A 183 0.19 -8.89 1.65
C VAL A 183 1.07 -9.97 1.06
N TYR A 184 2.38 -9.94 1.35
CA TYR A 184 3.38 -10.90 0.87
C TYR A 184 4.03 -11.65 2.04
N PRO A 185 3.32 -12.61 2.68
CA PRO A 185 3.79 -13.29 3.90
C PRO A 185 5.01 -14.19 3.69
N THR A 186 5.37 -14.50 2.44
CA THR A 186 6.46 -15.42 2.11
C THR A 186 7.32 -14.88 0.98
N LEU A 187 8.58 -15.32 0.89
CA LEU A 187 9.45 -15.00 -0.26
C LEU A 187 8.84 -15.48 -1.58
N ALA A 188 8.18 -16.63 -1.57
CA ALA A 188 7.47 -17.16 -2.74
C ALA A 188 6.36 -16.21 -3.22
N SER A 189 5.53 -15.69 -2.31
CA SER A 189 4.44 -14.77 -2.69
C SER A 189 4.95 -13.40 -3.14
N LEU A 190 6.10 -12.94 -2.63
CA LEU A 190 6.79 -11.77 -3.16
C LEU A 190 7.33 -12.04 -4.58
N GLY A 191 7.98 -13.19 -4.80
CA GLY A 191 8.51 -13.62 -6.09
C GLY A 191 7.44 -13.82 -7.18
N GLU A 192 6.20 -14.14 -6.79
CA GLU A 192 5.05 -14.22 -7.71
C GLU A 192 4.75 -12.88 -8.41
N LEU A 193 5.13 -11.73 -7.84
CA LEU A 193 4.92 -10.44 -8.50
C LEU A 193 5.61 -10.34 -9.86
N ARG A 194 6.72 -11.05 -10.04
CA ARG A 194 7.42 -11.13 -11.33
C ARG A 194 6.53 -11.62 -12.46
N THR A 195 5.49 -12.40 -12.15
CA THR A 195 4.56 -12.95 -13.15
C THR A 195 3.82 -11.88 -13.96
N ARG A 196 3.86 -10.62 -13.49
CA ARG A 196 3.36 -9.46 -14.22
C ARG A 196 4.12 -9.17 -15.51
N TRP A 197 5.43 -9.46 -15.54
CA TRP A 197 6.33 -9.11 -16.65
C TRP A 197 7.03 -10.32 -17.28
N ALA A 198 7.03 -11.47 -16.61
CA ALA A 198 7.59 -12.71 -17.11
C ALA A 198 6.67 -13.90 -16.78
N PRO A 199 6.73 -15.02 -17.51
CA PRO A 199 5.81 -16.16 -17.26
C PRO A 199 6.11 -16.94 -15.98
N SER A 200 7.26 -16.73 -15.35
CA SER A 200 7.71 -17.46 -14.16
C SER A 200 7.93 -16.55 -12.95
N ALA A 201 7.65 -17.05 -11.75
CA ALA A 201 7.98 -16.37 -10.50
C ALA A 201 9.50 -16.20 -10.36
N LEU A 202 9.92 -15.16 -9.64
CA LEU A 202 11.33 -14.97 -9.31
C LEU A 202 11.75 -16.06 -8.32
N ARG A 203 12.81 -16.79 -8.64
CA ARG A 203 13.37 -17.81 -7.74
C ARG A 203 14.20 -17.12 -6.67
N TYR A 204 13.99 -17.54 -5.43
CA TYR A 204 14.79 -17.12 -4.29
C TYR A 204 15.83 -18.19 -3.94
N GLU A 205 16.97 -17.74 -3.43
CA GLU A 205 18.07 -18.62 -3.01
C GLU A 205 17.93 -18.99 -1.52
N HIS A 206 18.62 -20.05 -1.08
CA HIS A 206 18.71 -20.32 0.36
C HIS A 206 19.53 -19.18 1.00
N GLU A 207 19.06 -18.67 2.14
CA GLU A 207 19.64 -17.52 2.89
C GLU A 207 19.35 -16.13 2.31
N GLU A 208 18.59 -16.02 1.22
CA GLU A 208 18.19 -14.72 0.68
C GLU A 208 17.21 -13.99 1.61
N THR A 209 17.50 -12.73 1.95
CA THR A 209 16.58 -11.89 2.74
C THR A 209 15.47 -11.33 1.86
N ARG A 210 14.38 -10.88 2.51
CA ARG A 210 13.26 -10.22 1.80
C ARG A 210 13.69 -8.97 1.05
N GLU A 211 14.63 -8.22 1.62
CA GLU A 211 15.19 -7.00 1.02
C GLU A 211 15.93 -7.32 -0.28
N HIS A 212 16.81 -8.34 -0.26
CA HIS A 212 17.52 -8.80 -1.45
C HIS A 212 16.55 -9.26 -2.56
N LEU A 213 15.50 -10.01 -2.19
CA LEU A 213 14.51 -10.47 -3.16
C LEU A 213 13.68 -9.32 -3.73
N ALA A 214 13.31 -8.33 -2.91
CA ALA A 214 12.57 -7.15 -3.34
C ALA A 214 13.40 -6.28 -4.30
N GLU A 215 14.68 -6.04 -3.98
CA GLU A 215 15.62 -5.34 -4.85
C GLU A 215 15.78 -6.05 -6.19
N ARG A 216 16.02 -7.36 -6.19
CA ARG A 216 16.11 -8.15 -7.42
C ARG A 216 14.83 -8.11 -8.22
N LEU A 217 13.66 -8.15 -7.59
CA LEU A 217 12.37 -8.05 -8.26
C LEU A 217 12.21 -6.70 -8.96
N VAL A 218 12.53 -5.59 -8.29
CA VAL A 218 12.45 -4.24 -8.87
C VAL A 218 13.42 -4.11 -10.05
N ASN A 219 14.66 -4.54 -9.88
CA ASN A 219 15.67 -4.50 -10.94
C ASN A 219 15.31 -5.39 -12.14
N ASP A 220 14.78 -6.59 -11.90
CA ASP A 220 14.33 -7.48 -12.97
C ASP A 220 13.12 -6.89 -13.72
N ALA A 221 12.16 -6.29 -13.02
CA ALA A 221 11.01 -5.62 -13.63
C ALA A 221 11.44 -4.44 -14.51
N VAL A 222 12.38 -3.61 -14.04
CA VAL A 222 12.97 -2.51 -14.82
C VAL A 222 13.68 -3.02 -16.07
N ARG A 223 14.40 -4.14 -15.98
CA ARG A 223 15.10 -4.75 -17.11
C ARG A 223 14.16 -5.35 -18.16
N LEU A 224 13.04 -5.91 -17.74
CA LEU A 224 12.11 -6.63 -18.61
C LEU A 224 11.16 -5.71 -19.38
N VAL A 225 11.06 -4.45 -18.99
CA VAL A 225 10.06 -3.50 -19.52
C VAL A 225 10.75 -2.41 -20.35
N PRO A 226 10.14 -1.95 -21.47
CA PRO A 226 10.70 -0.86 -22.25
C PRO A 226 10.87 0.43 -21.42
N ALA A 227 11.87 1.24 -21.78
CA ALA A 227 12.18 2.49 -21.08
C ALA A 227 10.97 3.44 -20.94
N SER A 228 10.06 3.43 -21.92
CA SER A 228 8.84 4.24 -21.94
C SER A 228 7.80 3.86 -20.87
N HIS A 229 7.94 2.70 -20.22
CA HIS A 229 6.99 2.18 -19.23
C HIS A 229 7.60 2.03 -17.82
N LEU A 230 8.83 2.50 -17.61
CA LEU A 230 9.50 2.37 -16.30
C LEU A 230 8.70 3.06 -15.19
N ASP A 231 8.09 4.20 -15.50
CA ASP A 231 7.30 4.95 -14.53
C ASP A 231 6.09 4.16 -14.03
N GLU A 232 5.45 3.40 -14.92
CA GLU A 232 4.31 2.54 -14.63
C GLU A 232 4.73 1.33 -13.77
N VAL A 233 5.93 0.79 -14.02
CA VAL A 233 6.51 -0.31 -13.23
C VAL A 233 6.78 0.13 -11.80
N THR A 234 7.50 1.24 -11.62
CA THR A 234 7.79 1.79 -10.29
C THR A 234 6.52 2.07 -9.51
N LEU A 235 5.53 2.71 -10.17
CA LEU A 235 4.24 3.00 -9.56
C LEU A 235 3.52 1.72 -9.14
N PHE A 236 3.44 0.72 -10.02
CA PHE A 236 2.76 -0.54 -9.71
C PHE A 236 3.41 -1.25 -8.53
N LEU A 237 4.74 -1.34 -8.50
CA LEU A 237 5.48 -1.99 -7.42
C LEU A 237 5.29 -1.26 -6.09
N LEU A 238 5.31 0.08 -6.10
CA LEU A 238 5.04 0.87 -4.90
C LEU A 238 3.60 0.70 -4.41
N GLN A 239 2.61 0.67 -5.32
CA GLN A 239 1.21 0.37 -4.97
C GLN A 239 1.04 -1.03 -4.40
N GLN A 240 1.82 -2.01 -4.87
CA GLN A 240 1.82 -3.35 -4.31
C GLN A 240 2.47 -3.37 -2.92
N GLY A 241 3.62 -2.71 -2.75
CA GLY A 241 4.32 -2.60 -1.48
C GLY A 241 3.51 -1.88 -0.40
N LEU A 242 2.79 -0.82 -0.75
CA LEU A 242 1.96 -0.04 0.19
C LEU A 242 0.52 -0.54 0.31
N ARG A 243 0.23 -1.71 -0.24
CA ARG A 243 -1.10 -2.27 -0.26
C ARG A 243 -1.52 -2.77 1.12
N SER A 244 -2.76 -2.50 1.52
CA SER A 244 -3.35 -3.11 2.71
C SER A 244 -4.05 -4.46 2.42
N PRO A 245 -4.26 -5.32 3.42
CA PRO A 245 -5.11 -6.51 3.28
C PRO A 245 -6.51 -6.19 2.74
N THR A 246 -7.09 -5.06 3.17
CA THR A 246 -8.39 -4.55 2.72
C THR A 246 -8.40 -4.26 1.22
N ASP A 247 -7.32 -3.69 0.67
CA ASP A 247 -7.19 -3.45 -0.77
C ASP A 247 -7.06 -4.73 -1.58
N ARG A 248 -6.46 -5.77 -0.99
CA ARG A 248 -6.40 -7.11 -1.60
C ARG A 248 -7.80 -7.71 -1.73
N LEU A 249 -8.60 -7.61 -0.69
CA LEU A 249 -9.99 -8.09 -0.67
C LEU A 249 -10.84 -7.30 -1.68
N ARG A 250 -10.79 -5.97 -1.66
CA ARG A 250 -11.53 -5.10 -2.61
C ARG A 250 -11.23 -5.44 -4.07
N ALA A 251 -9.96 -5.67 -4.43
CA ALA A 251 -9.60 -6.02 -5.81
C ALA A 251 -10.06 -7.42 -6.22
N ARG A 252 -10.04 -8.41 -5.30
CA ARG A 252 -10.60 -9.75 -5.56
C ARG A 252 -12.11 -9.68 -5.81
N VAL A 253 -12.83 -8.89 -5.03
CA VAL A 253 -14.29 -8.69 -5.20
C VAL A 253 -14.60 -8.01 -6.54
N LYS A 254 -13.87 -6.97 -6.93
CA LYS A 254 -14.05 -6.32 -8.25
C LYS A 254 -13.82 -7.29 -9.42
N LYS A 255 -12.77 -8.11 -9.39
CA LYS A 255 -12.52 -9.12 -10.44
C LYS A 255 -13.63 -10.17 -10.53
N SER A 256 -14.28 -10.52 -9.41
CA SER A 256 -15.37 -11.49 -9.41
C SER A 256 -16.72 -10.96 -9.92
N HIS A 257 -16.87 -9.65 -10.08
CA HIS A 257 -18.06 -9.00 -10.64
C HIS A 257 -17.95 -8.67 -12.14
N VAL A 258 -16.75 -8.78 -12.72
CA VAL A 258 -16.50 -8.51 -14.15
C VAL A 258 -16.37 -9.82 -14.97
N SER A 259 -16.57 -10.98 -14.34
CA SER A 259 -16.55 -12.32 -14.96
C SER A 259 -17.86 -13.07 -14.75
#